data_AF-A0A8B8MBH3-F1
#
_entry.id   AF-A0A8B8MBH3-F1
#
_cell.length_a   1.000
_cell.length_b   1.000
_cell.length_c   1.000
_cell.angle_alpha   90.00
_cell.angle_beta   90.00
_cell.angle_gamma   90.00
#
_symmetry.space_group_name_H-M   'P 1'
#
loop_
_entity.id
_entity.type
_entity.pdbx_description
1 polymer ?
#
loop_
_entity_poly.entity_id
_entity_poly.type
_entity_poly.pdbx_seq_one_letter_code
_entity_poly.pdbx_strand_id
1 'polypeptide(L)'
;MGIVSPTLATWYPSSTSFHLSTKAKTLSHATCINQLQFKATMESRSHMVPLPLLMNSGNYTACTIPWRLPSDDPRVPTPTELSWINLLLNVIPSFKLLPSRAIVWNRAASDTSVPDAANKAEKFAQRYAKILDDFKNDPASQGGPPDILLLCKLREQVLRELGFRDIFKKVKDEENAKAISLFENVVRLNDAIEDEGKRLESLVRGIFSGNIFDLGSAHLAEVFSRDGMSFLATCQNLVPRPWVIDDLDTFKMKWIKKSWKKVIIFVDNSGADIILGILPFARELLRRGSQVILAANDLPSINDVTYTELVEIISMLKDEEGCLMGVDTSNLLIANSGNDLPIIDLTRVSQELAYLANDADLVILEGMGRGLETNLYAQFKCDSLKIAMVKHPEVAEFLGSRLYDCVIKYNEV
;
A
#
# COMPACT_ATOMS: atom_id res chain seq x y z
N MET A 1 63.80 32.99 40.10
CA MET A 1 63.34 33.93 39.05
C MET A 1 61.83 33.72 38.95
N GLY A 2 61.03 34.44 39.75
CA GLY A 2 60.57 35.80 39.47
C GLY A 2 59.37 35.70 38.52
N ILE A 3 58.13 35.93 38.98
CA ILE A 3 57.35 37.16 38.78
C ILE A 3 56.03 36.89 39.55
N VAL A 4 55.74 37.50 40.71
CA VAL A 4 55.28 38.88 41.00
C VAL A 4 54.00 39.26 40.26
N SER A 5 52.88 39.20 41.00
CA SER A 5 51.63 39.91 40.74
C SER A 5 51.82 41.42 40.89
N PRO A 6 51.02 42.26 40.21
CA PRO A 6 50.31 43.27 40.99
C PRO A 6 48.86 43.55 40.56
N THR A 7 48.02 43.50 41.59
CA THR A 7 46.89 44.37 41.98
C THR A 7 46.50 45.63 41.19
N LEU A 8 45.16 45.79 41.14
CA LEU A 8 44.32 46.97 41.43
C LEU A 8 44.14 48.05 40.34
N ALA A 9 42.90 48.14 39.83
CA ALA A 9 42.10 49.38 39.91
C ALA A 9 40.61 49.11 39.60
N THR A 10 39.77 49.37 40.60
CA THR A 10 38.31 49.46 40.55
C THR A 10 37.85 50.80 39.97
N TRP A 11 36.80 50.82 39.13
CA TRP A 11 35.58 51.65 39.32
C TRP A 11 34.49 51.36 38.27
N TYR A 12 33.25 51.33 38.77
CA TYR A 12 31.90 51.09 38.19
C TYR A 12 31.42 52.17 37.18
N PRO A 13 30.14 52.18 36.68
CA PRO A 13 29.15 51.12 36.39
C PRO A 13 28.50 51.27 34.98
N SER A 14 27.81 50.24 34.48
CA SER A 14 26.38 50.35 34.10
C SER A 14 25.84 49.04 33.53
N SER A 15 24.66 48.71 34.02
CA SER A 15 23.86 47.52 33.79
C SER A 15 23.14 47.52 32.44
N THR A 16 23.19 46.41 31.72
CA THR A 16 22.10 45.98 30.83
C THR A 16 21.88 44.48 30.97
N SER A 17 20.76 44.18 31.63
CA SER A 17 20.17 42.87 31.82
C SER A 17 19.68 42.27 30.50
N PHE A 18 20.22 41.13 30.10
CA PHE A 18 19.57 40.25 29.12
C PHE A 18 18.48 39.43 29.83
N HIS A 19 17.23 39.80 29.59
CA HIS A 19 16.07 38.97 29.94
C HIS A 19 16.05 37.71 29.07
N LEU A 20 16.21 36.55 29.69
CA LEU A 20 15.74 35.28 29.11
C LEU A 20 14.21 35.33 29.08
N SER A 21 13.63 35.40 27.88
CA SER A 21 12.20 35.16 27.65
C SER A 21 11.98 33.68 27.39
N THR A 22 11.53 32.97 28.41
CA THR A 22 10.86 31.67 28.30
C THR A 22 9.51 31.85 27.61
N LYS A 23 9.44 31.56 26.30
CA LYS A 23 8.18 31.21 25.64
C LYS A 23 8.19 29.72 25.31
N ALA A 24 7.28 29.03 26.00
CA ALA A 24 7.12 27.60 26.03
C ALA A 24 6.80 27.00 24.66
N LYS A 25 7.48 25.89 24.34
CA LYS A 25 7.18 24.94 23.27
C LYS A 25 5.95 24.09 23.66
N THR A 26 4.75 24.68 23.62
CA THR A 26 3.53 23.98 24.04
C THR A 26 2.67 23.41 22.89
N LEU A 27 3.13 23.44 21.63
CA LEU A 27 2.30 23.01 20.49
C LEU A 27 2.68 21.67 19.84
N SER A 28 3.81 21.03 20.20
CA SER A 28 4.20 19.72 19.61
C SER A 28 4.06 18.53 20.56
N HIS A 29 3.83 18.75 21.86
CA HIS A 29 3.69 17.67 22.83
C HIS A 29 2.30 17.02 22.81
N ALA A 30 1.23 17.75 22.46
CA ALA A 30 -0.14 17.22 22.52
C ALA A 30 -0.40 16.10 21.50
N THR A 31 0.16 16.20 20.29
CA THR A 31 -0.03 15.20 19.22
C THR A 31 0.76 13.91 19.49
N CYS A 32 1.99 14.04 20.02
CA CYS A 32 2.83 12.91 20.40
C CYS A 32 2.31 12.20 21.67
N ILE A 33 1.82 12.96 22.66
CA ILE A 33 1.19 12.40 23.86
C ILE A 33 -0.11 11.67 23.52
N ASN A 34 -0.93 12.18 22.60
CA ASN A 34 -2.13 11.48 22.14
C ASN A 34 -1.79 10.15 21.44
N GLN A 35 -0.73 10.09 20.62
CA GLN A 35 -0.28 8.83 20.00
C GLN A 35 0.28 7.82 21.03
N LEU A 36 1.02 8.28 22.04
CA LEU A 36 1.61 7.41 23.07
C LEU A 36 0.59 6.95 24.13
N GLN A 37 -0.36 7.80 24.53
CA GLN A 37 -1.46 7.41 25.42
C GLN A 37 -2.44 6.46 24.74
N PHE A 38 -2.69 6.60 23.44
CA PHE A 38 -3.55 5.68 22.69
C PHE A 38 -2.92 4.28 22.57
N LYS A 39 -1.59 4.20 22.38
CA LYS A 39 -0.82 2.95 22.38
C LYS A 39 -0.95 2.14 23.68
N ALA A 40 -1.00 2.82 24.83
CA ALA A 40 -1.05 2.16 26.15
C ALA A 40 -2.43 1.54 26.48
N THR A 41 -3.50 1.89 25.76
CA THR A 41 -4.86 1.40 26.00
C THR A 41 -5.33 0.28 25.07
N MET A 42 -4.53 -0.13 24.07
CA MET A 42 -4.96 -0.99 22.96
C MET A 42 -4.15 -2.30 22.81
N GLU A 43 -3.46 -2.78 23.84
CA GLU A 43 -2.75 -4.08 23.84
C GLU A 43 -3.67 -5.32 24.01
N SER A 44 -4.93 -5.20 23.62
CA SER A 44 -5.88 -6.31 23.51
C SER A 44 -6.18 -6.52 22.04
N ARG A 45 -5.94 -7.73 21.48
CA ARG A 45 -6.30 -8.15 20.10
C ARG A 45 -7.46 -7.31 19.57
N SER A 46 -7.16 -6.29 18.77
CA SER A 46 -8.10 -5.21 18.49
C SER A 46 -9.33 -5.79 17.78
N HIS A 47 -10.52 -5.61 18.35
CA HIS A 47 -11.75 -5.95 17.66
C HIS A 47 -11.83 -5.17 16.35
N MET A 48 -11.81 -5.85 15.21
CA MET A 48 -12.01 -5.23 13.89
C MET A 48 -13.42 -4.65 13.79
N VAL A 49 -13.54 -3.53 13.09
CA VAL A 49 -14.80 -2.80 12.89
C VAL A 49 -15.01 -2.46 11.41
N PRO A 50 -16.25 -2.21 10.97
CA PRO A 50 -16.48 -1.71 9.62
C PRO A 50 -15.85 -0.32 9.42
N LEU A 51 -15.32 -0.08 8.22
CA LEU A 51 -14.88 1.25 7.82
C LEU A 51 -16.10 2.19 7.86
N PRO A 52 -16.04 3.32 8.60
CA PRO A 52 -17.21 4.18 8.84
C PRO A 52 -17.75 4.84 7.56
N LEU A 53 -16.94 4.91 6.52
CA LEU A 53 -17.26 5.50 5.23
C LEU A 53 -18.06 4.56 4.33
N LEU A 54 -18.21 3.28 4.64
CA LEU A 54 -19.08 2.39 3.86
C LEU A 54 -20.54 2.85 3.96
N MET A 55 -21.20 3.03 2.81
CA MET A 55 -22.57 3.58 2.76
C MET A 55 -23.60 2.63 3.40
N ASN A 56 -23.46 1.32 3.16
CA ASN A 56 -24.29 0.29 3.79
C ASN A 56 -23.45 -0.98 4.01
N SER A 57 -22.88 -1.12 5.20
CA SER A 57 -22.05 -2.28 5.55
C SER A 57 -22.83 -3.60 5.52
N GLY A 58 -24.17 -3.58 5.64
CA GLY A 58 -25.01 -4.79 5.58
C GLY A 58 -25.21 -5.34 4.16
N ASN A 59 -25.03 -4.51 3.13
CA ASN A 59 -25.15 -4.90 1.72
C ASN A 59 -23.79 -4.87 0.99
N TYR A 60 -22.71 -4.61 1.70
CA TYR A 60 -21.37 -4.60 1.13
C TYR A 60 -20.88 -6.03 0.92
N THR A 61 -20.33 -6.27 -0.26
CA THR A 61 -19.55 -7.48 -0.57
C THR A 61 -18.15 -7.04 -0.98
N ALA A 62 -17.14 -7.58 -0.30
CA ALA A 62 -15.75 -7.26 -0.61
C ALA A 62 -15.35 -7.78 -1.99
N CYS A 63 -15.56 -9.08 -2.25
CA CYS A 63 -15.20 -9.74 -3.50
C CYS A 63 -16.00 -9.18 -4.68
N THR A 64 -15.29 -8.62 -5.66
CA THR A 64 -15.89 -8.01 -6.86
C THR A 64 -16.41 -9.06 -7.83
N ILE A 65 -15.66 -10.15 -8.00
CA ILE A 65 -15.94 -11.19 -9.00
C ILE A 65 -16.70 -12.31 -8.29
N PRO A 66 -17.98 -12.56 -8.61
CA PRO A 66 -18.71 -13.68 -8.04
C PRO A 66 -18.17 -14.97 -8.65
N TRP A 67 -17.62 -15.85 -7.82
CA TRP A 67 -17.16 -17.17 -8.29
C TRP A 67 -18.30 -18.17 -8.37
N ARG A 68 -19.38 -17.91 -7.65
CA ARG A 68 -20.56 -18.74 -7.56
C ARG A 68 -21.82 -17.91 -7.45
N LEU A 69 -22.88 -18.34 -8.12
CA LEU A 69 -24.23 -17.82 -8.02
C LEU A 69 -25.09 -18.72 -7.12
N PRO A 70 -26.15 -18.20 -6.48
CA PRO A 70 -27.07 -19.00 -5.66
C PRO A 70 -27.75 -20.15 -6.41
N SER A 71 -27.83 -20.09 -7.74
CA SER A 71 -28.40 -21.11 -8.60
C SER A 71 -27.46 -22.27 -8.93
N ASP A 72 -26.16 -22.13 -8.65
CA ASP A 72 -25.16 -23.15 -8.99
C ASP A 72 -25.26 -24.35 -8.04
N ASP A 73 -24.96 -25.56 -8.54
CA ASP A 73 -24.94 -26.76 -7.70
C ASP A 73 -23.82 -26.63 -6.64
N PRO A 74 -24.15 -26.61 -5.34
CA PRO A 74 -23.16 -26.40 -4.27
C PRO A 74 -22.13 -27.53 -4.15
N ARG A 75 -22.35 -28.68 -4.80
CA ARG A 75 -21.45 -29.85 -4.75
C ARG A 75 -20.45 -29.88 -5.90
N VAL A 76 -20.61 -29.02 -6.91
CA VAL A 76 -19.80 -29.03 -8.12
C VAL A 76 -19.07 -27.69 -8.23
N PRO A 77 -17.73 -27.67 -8.39
CA PRO A 77 -17.01 -26.42 -8.56
C PRO A 77 -17.42 -25.72 -9.86
N THR A 78 -17.60 -24.41 -9.81
CA THR A 78 -17.94 -23.61 -10.99
C THR A 78 -16.70 -23.45 -11.89
N PRO A 79 -16.88 -23.11 -13.19
CA PRO A 79 -15.75 -22.76 -14.05
C PRO A 79 -14.89 -21.61 -13.49
N THR A 80 -15.52 -20.62 -12.86
CA THR A 80 -14.82 -19.48 -12.25
C THR A 80 -14.01 -19.90 -11.03
N GLU A 81 -14.58 -20.70 -10.12
CA GLU A 81 -13.84 -21.27 -8.98
C GLU A 81 -12.63 -22.05 -9.47
N LEU A 82 -12.80 -22.92 -10.47
CA LEU A 82 -11.69 -23.70 -11.04
C LEU A 82 -10.61 -22.81 -11.66
N SER A 83 -10.99 -21.74 -12.38
CA SER A 83 -10.05 -20.80 -12.98
C SER A 83 -9.18 -20.14 -11.91
N TRP A 84 -9.81 -19.58 -10.87
CA TRP A 84 -9.10 -18.93 -9.77
C TRP A 84 -8.26 -19.89 -8.91
N ILE A 85 -8.76 -21.10 -8.65
CA ILE A 85 -7.98 -22.14 -7.97
C ILE A 85 -6.72 -22.48 -8.80
N ASN A 86 -6.85 -22.60 -10.12
CA ASN A 86 -5.71 -22.88 -11.00
C ASN A 86 -4.74 -21.70 -11.08
N LEU A 87 -5.24 -20.45 -11.08
CA LEU A 87 -4.39 -19.26 -10.98
C LEU A 87 -3.53 -19.31 -9.71
N LEU A 88 -4.16 -19.56 -8.55
CA LEU A 88 -3.45 -19.59 -7.27
C LEU A 88 -2.58 -20.83 -7.08
N LEU A 89 -2.83 -21.93 -7.80
CA LEU A 89 -1.90 -23.06 -7.88
C LEU A 89 -0.59 -22.69 -8.58
N ASN A 90 -0.56 -21.65 -9.42
CA ASN A 90 0.68 -21.27 -10.11
C ASN A 90 1.74 -20.70 -9.16
N VAL A 91 1.39 -20.34 -7.91
CA VAL A 91 2.33 -19.81 -6.92
C VAL A 91 3.23 -20.88 -6.30
N ILE A 92 2.92 -22.17 -6.54
CA ILE A 92 3.70 -23.33 -6.08
C ILE A 92 4.26 -24.11 -7.29
N PRO A 93 5.39 -24.83 -7.14
CA PRO A 93 5.98 -25.59 -8.24
C PRO A 93 5.06 -26.75 -8.63
N SER A 94 4.93 -27.01 -9.91
CA SER A 94 4.35 -28.26 -10.41
C SER A 94 5.20 -28.79 -11.55
N PHE A 95 5.18 -30.11 -11.80
CA PHE A 95 5.93 -30.75 -12.88
C PHE A 95 5.61 -30.18 -14.29
N LYS A 96 4.52 -29.41 -14.45
CA LYS A 96 4.07 -28.82 -15.70
C LYS A 96 4.32 -27.31 -15.82
N LEU A 97 4.81 -26.65 -14.76
CA LEU A 97 5.00 -25.20 -14.72
C LEU A 97 6.48 -24.82 -14.75
N LEU A 98 6.79 -23.69 -15.43
CA LEU A 98 8.12 -23.11 -15.39
C LEU A 98 8.47 -22.68 -13.95
N PRO A 99 9.68 -22.99 -13.44
CA PRO A 99 10.11 -22.64 -12.08
C PRO A 99 9.96 -21.14 -11.75
N SER A 100 10.03 -20.27 -12.76
CA SER A 100 9.88 -18.81 -12.62
C SER A 100 8.47 -18.35 -12.22
N ARG A 101 7.44 -19.21 -12.28
CA ARG A 101 6.06 -18.86 -11.87
C ARG A 101 5.76 -19.17 -10.40
N ALA A 102 6.52 -20.07 -9.77
CA ALA A 102 6.34 -20.47 -8.38
C ALA A 102 6.95 -19.46 -7.39
N ILE A 103 6.60 -18.18 -7.51
CA ILE A 103 7.26 -17.07 -6.82
C ILE A 103 7.22 -17.26 -5.29
N VAL A 104 6.05 -17.60 -4.73
CA VAL A 104 5.87 -17.79 -3.28
C VAL A 104 6.76 -18.93 -2.77
N TRP A 105 6.76 -20.07 -3.47
CA TRP A 105 7.62 -21.18 -3.06
C TRP A 105 9.12 -20.86 -3.20
N ASN A 106 9.55 -20.24 -4.31
CA ASN A 106 10.95 -19.88 -4.51
C ASN A 106 11.44 -18.93 -3.41
N ARG A 107 10.61 -17.95 -3.04
CA ARG A 107 10.89 -17.00 -1.95
C ARG A 107 10.95 -17.72 -0.60
N ALA A 108 9.98 -18.58 -0.29
CA ALA A 108 9.98 -19.38 0.93
C ALA A 108 11.20 -20.30 1.02
N ALA A 109 11.57 -21.00 -0.06
CA ALA A 109 12.68 -21.94 -0.08
C ALA A 109 14.06 -21.27 0.10
N SER A 110 14.16 -19.99 -0.27
CA SER A 110 15.38 -19.17 -0.17
C SER A 110 15.40 -18.24 1.05
N ASP A 111 14.37 -18.28 1.90
CA ASP A 111 14.29 -17.45 3.10
C ASP A 111 15.29 -17.91 4.17
N THR A 112 16.44 -17.23 4.22
CA THR A 112 17.52 -17.54 5.17
C THR A 112 17.18 -17.22 6.62
N SER A 113 16.08 -16.51 6.90
CA SER A 113 15.65 -16.22 8.28
C SER A 113 14.98 -17.42 8.96
N VAL A 114 14.56 -18.42 8.17
CA VAL A 114 13.86 -19.61 8.65
C VAL A 114 14.79 -20.83 8.59
N PRO A 115 15.03 -21.54 9.71
CA PRO A 115 15.74 -22.81 9.69
C PRO A 115 14.99 -23.85 8.85
N ASP A 116 15.73 -24.59 8.03
CA ASP A 116 15.19 -25.64 7.15
C ASP A 116 14.15 -25.11 6.13
N ALA A 117 14.34 -23.87 5.66
CA ALA A 117 13.43 -23.16 4.78
C ALA A 117 13.02 -23.95 3.53
N ALA A 118 13.96 -24.60 2.84
CA ALA A 118 13.67 -25.38 1.64
C ALA A 118 12.67 -26.54 1.90
N ASN A 119 12.88 -27.33 2.96
CA ASN A 119 11.96 -28.41 3.32
C ASN A 119 10.61 -27.87 3.82
N LYS A 120 10.60 -26.74 4.53
CA LYS A 120 9.35 -26.08 4.93
C LYS A 120 8.59 -25.51 3.74
N ALA A 121 9.27 -24.96 2.74
CA ALA A 121 8.65 -24.50 1.50
C ALA A 121 8.03 -25.65 0.72
N GLU A 122 8.68 -26.82 0.70
CA GLU A 122 8.09 -28.04 0.13
C GLU A 122 6.83 -28.47 0.89
N LYS A 123 6.86 -28.45 2.23
CA LYS A 123 5.65 -28.70 3.05
C LYS A 123 4.55 -27.68 2.77
N PHE A 124 4.90 -26.41 2.55
CA PHE A 124 3.93 -25.37 2.15
C PHE A 124 3.28 -25.74 0.82
N ALA A 125 4.07 -26.05 -0.22
CA ALA A 125 3.55 -26.42 -1.53
C ALA A 125 2.60 -27.63 -1.44
N GLN A 126 2.99 -28.68 -0.72
CA GLN A 126 2.17 -29.88 -0.55
C GLN A 126 0.85 -29.58 0.19
N ARG A 127 0.91 -28.85 1.31
CA ARG A 127 -0.29 -28.52 2.11
C ARG A 127 -1.24 -27.60 1.35
N TYR A 128 -0.71 -26.56 0.71
CA TYR A 128 -1.53 -25.59 -0.03
C TYR A 128 -2.11 -26.20 -1.30
N ALA A 129 -1.34 -27.00 -2.06
CA ALA A 129 -1.86 -27.78 -3.19
C ALA A 129 -3.02 -28.67 -2.77
N LYS A 130 -2.87 -29.39 -1.66
CA LYS A 130 -3.92 -30.25 -1.13
C LYS A 130 -5.19 -29.48 -0.80
N ILE A 131 -5.08 -28.33 -0.13
CA ILE A 131 -6.23 -27.47 0.19
C ILE A 131 -6.96 -27.05 -1.11
N LEU A 132 -6.21 -26.63 -2.12
CA LEU A 132 -6.77 -26.22 -3.41
C LEU A 132 -7.41 -27.37 -4.18
N ASP A 133 -6.83 -28.58 -4.14
CA ASP A 133 -7.44 -29.78 -4.72
C ASP A 133 -8.67 -30.24 -3.93
N ASP A 134 -8.70 -30.06 -2.61
CA ASP A 134 -9.90 -30.35 -1.80
C ASP A 134 -11.08 -29.48 -2.28
N PHE A 135 -10.88 -28.19 -2.57
CA PHE A 135 -11.91 -27.31 -3.14
C PHE A 135 -12.39 -27.72 -4.54
N LYS A 136 -11.49 -28.27 -5.39
CA LYS A 136 -11.90 -28.82 -6.70
C LYS A 136 -12.78 -30.04 -6.58
N ASN A 137 -12.67 -30.79 -5.49
CA ASN A 137 -13.46 -32.00 -5.26
C ASN A 137 -14.76 -31.70 -4.49
N ASP A 138 -14.70 -30.76 -3.55
CA ASP A 138 -15.83 -30.33 -2.72
C ASP A 138 -15.72 -28.83 -2.42
N PRO A 139 -16.50 -27.96 -3.09
CA PRO A 139 -16.49 -26.52 -2.85
C PRO A 139 -16.81 -26.14 -1.40
N ALA A 140 -17.57 -26.96 -0.65
CA ALA A 140 -17.91 -26.69 0.74
C ALA A 140 -16.79 -27.07 1.73
N SER A 141 -15.72 -27.71 1.26
CA SER A 141 -14.57 -28.06 2.08
C SER A 141 -13.82 -26.82 2.58
N GLN A 142 -12.96 -26.99 3.59
CA GLN A 142 -12.03 -25.93 4.06
C GLN A 142 -12.70 -24.57 4.41
N GLY A 143 -14.00 -24.57 4.72
CA GLY A 143 -14.78 -23.37 5.03
C GLY A 143 -15.37 -22.64 3.82
N GLY A 144 -15.49 -23.31 2.68
CA GLY A 144 -16.01 -22.73 1.44
C GLY A 144 -17.54 -22.51 1.39
N PRO A 145 -18.07 -22.06 0.24
CA PRO A 145 -17.42 -21.98 -1.09
C PRO A 145 -16.23 -21.02 -1.15
N PRO A 146 -15.22 -21.29 -2.01
CA PRO A 146 -14.03 -20.47 -2.07
C PRO A 146 -14.31 -19.10 -2.72
N ASP A 147 -13.61 -18.10 -2.22
CA ASP A 147 -13.44 -16.79 -2.85
C ASP A 147 -11.97 -16.35 -2.69
N ILE A 148 -11.63 -15.18 -3.24
CA ILE A 148 -10.25 -14.68 -3.17
C ILE A 148 -9.80 -14.41 -1.73
N LEU A 149 -10.71 -13.97 -0.86
CA LEU A 149 -10.47 -13.76 0.58
C LEU A 149 -10.03 -15.06 1.26
N LEU A 150 -10.81 -16.12 1.08
CA LEU A 150 -10.54 -17.41 1.71
C LEU A 150 -9.24 -18.03 1.16
N LEU A 151 -9.03 -18.02 -0.15
CA LEU A 151 -7.84 -18.65 -0.73
C LEU A 151 -6.54 -17.91 -0.36
N CYS A 152 -6.53 -16.57 -0.38
CA CYS A 152 -5.39 -15.79 0.12
C CYS A 152 -5.15 -16.05 1.60
N LYS A 153 -6.20 -16.08 2.42
CA LYS A 153 -6.09 -16.34 3.87
C LYS A 153 -5.47 -17.71 4.16
N LEU A 154 -5.93 -18.75 3.46
CA LEU A 154 -5.40 -20.11 3.63
C LEU A 154 -3.92 -20.19 3.21
N ARG A 155 -3.52 -19.49 2.14
CA ARG A 155 -2.11 -19.39 1.74
C ARG A 155 -1.24 -18.81 2.86
N GLU A 156 -1.63 -17.64 3.38
CA GLU A 156 -0.88 -16.97 4.45
C GLU A 156 -0.86 -17.80 5.74
N GLN A 157 -1.97 -18.46 6.08
CA GLN A 157 -2.05 -19.35 7.25
C GLN A 157 -1.04 -20.49 7.16
N VAL A 158 -0.96 -21.19 6.01
CA VAL A 158 -0.02 -22.32 5.85
C VAL A 158 1.43 -21.85 5.96
N LEU A 159 1.79 -20.72 5.34
CA LEU A 159 3.13 -20.14 5.46
C LEU A 159 3.48 -19.83 6.92
N ARG A 160 2.58 -19.15 7.63
CA ARG A 160 2.78 -18.71 9.02
C ARG A 160 2.87 -19.88 9.99
N GLU A 161 2.07 -20.92 9.81
CA GLU A 161 2.13 -22.16 10.61
C GLU A 161 3.45 -22.90 10.45
N LEU A 162 4.07 -22.83 9.26
CA LEU A 162 5.39 -23.41 9.00
C LEU A 162 6.55 -22.55 9.53
N GLY A 163 6.24 -21.38 10.08
CA GLY A 163 7.18 -20.46 10.71
C GLY A 163 7.73 -19.38 9.79
N PHE A 164 7.23 -19.25 8.56
CA PHE A 164 7.54 -18.10 7.72
C PHE A 164 6.84 -16.85 8.26
N ARG A 165 7.55 -15.72 8.24
CA ARG A 165 7.01 -14.42 8.70
C ARG A 165 6.86 -13.46 7.54
N ASP A 166 7.94 -13.30 6.77
CA ASP A 166 7.97 -12.44 5.59
C ASP A 166 8.99 -12.97 4.58
N ILE A 167 8.52 -13.84 3.69
CA ILE A 167 9.37 -14.43 2.64
C ILE A 167 9.77 -13.42 1.56
N PHE A 168 9.16 -12.23 1.54
CA PHE A 168 9.46 -11.16 0.57
C PHE A 168 10.33 -10.05 1.18
N LYS A 169 10.66 -10.10 2.48
CA LYS A 169 11.37 -9.02 3.18
C LYS A 169 12.61 -8.53 2.44
N LYS A 170 13.49 -9.47 2.05
CA LYS A 170 14.73 -9.13 1.35
C LYS A 170 14.49 -8.36 0.04
N VAL A 171 13.52 -8.80 -0.78
CA VAL A 171 13.24 -8.12 -2.05
C VAL A 171 12.58 -6.77 -1.82
N LYS A 172 11.67 -6.66 -0.84
CA LYS A 172 11.08 -5.38 -0.43
C LYS A 172 12.17 -4.38 -0.03
N ASP A 173 13.13 -4.79 0.79
CA ASP A 173 14.22 -3.91 1.26
C ASP A 173 15.11 -3.45 0.09
N GLU A 174 15.45 -4.35 -0.83
CA GLU A 174 16.24 -4.04 -2.03
C GLU A 174 15.51 -3.06 -2.97
N GLU A 175 14.20 -3.24 -3.16
CA GLU A 175 13.38 -2.37 -4.00
C GLU A 175 13.11 -1.02 -3.34
N ASN A 176 12.87 -1.00 -2.02
CA ASN A 176 12.74 0.22 -1.24
C ASN A 176 14.01 1.08 -1.34
N ALA A 177 15.19 0.47 -1.15
CA ALA A 177 16.46 1.19 -1.24
C ALA A 177 16.69 1.80 -2.64
N LYS A 178 16.37 1.05 -3.70
CA LYS A 178 16.43 1.55 -5.09
C LYS A 178 15.45 2.70 -5.31
N ALA A 179 14.20 2.54 -4.88
CA ALA A 179 13.17 3.55 -5.08
C ALA A 179 13.46 4.85 -4.29
N ILE A 180 13.94 4.74 -3.04
CA ILE A 180 14.38 5.89 -2.23
C ILE A 180 15.43 6.72 -2.99
N SER A 181 16.41 6.05 -3.62
CA SER A 181 17.46 6.74 -4.38
C SER A 181 16.94 7.57 -5.58
N LEU A 182 15.74 7.28 -6.07
CA LEU A 182 15.12 7.95 -7.22
C LEU A 182 14.05 8.99 -6.82
N PHE A 183 13.61 8.98 -5.56
CA PHE A 183 12.47 9.75 -5.07
C PHE A 183 12.60 11.25 -5.38
N GLU A 184 13.74 11.84 -5.04
CA GLU A 184 14.04 13.27 -5.25
C GLU A 184 13.87 13.69 -6.72
N ASN A 185 14.39 12.88 -7.65
CA ASN A 185 14.33 13.17 -9.08
C ASN A 185 12.89 13.05 -9.62
N VAL A 186 12.17 11.99 -9.23
CA VAL A 186 10.76 11.79 -9.64
C VAL A 186 9.88 12.93 -9.14
N VAL A 187 10.09 13.39 -7.90
CA VAL A 187 9.36 14.53 -7.35
C VAL A 187 9.65 15.82 -8.13
N ARG A 188 10.93 16.13 -8.41
CA ARG A 188 11.32 17.32 -9.18
C ARG A 188 10.68 17.35 -10.57
N LEU A 189 10.61 16.21 -11.23
CA LEU A 189 10.06 16.10 -12.59
C LEU A 189 8.55 16.36 -12.60
N ASN A 190 7.82 15.92 -11.57
CA ASN A 190 6.41 16.28 -11.41
C ASN A 190 6.24 17.76 -11.02
N ASP A 191 7.09 18.29 -10.15
CA ASP A 191 7.05 19.71 -9.73
C ASP A 191 7.30 20.68 -10.89
N ALA A 192 8.10 20.27 -11.88
CA ALA A 192 8.37 21.06 -13.09
C ALA A 192 7.16 21.21 -14.03
N ILE A 193 6.11 20.40 -13.87
CA ILE A 193 4.90 20.49 -14.70
C ILE A 193 4.02 21.61 -14.14
N GLU A 194 3.96 22.77 -14.79
CA GLU A 194 3.20 23.94 -14.30
C GLU A 194 1.68 23.72 -14.28
N ASP A 195 1.13 23.10 -15.32
CA ASP A 195 -0.31 22.84 -15.43
C ASP A 195 -0.76 21.77 -14.43
N GLU A 196 -1.65 22.13 -13.51
CA GLU A 196 -2.10 21.23 -12.43
C GLU A 196 -2.75 19.95 -12.95
N GLY A 197 -3.51 20.04 -14.04
CA GLY A 197 -4.18 18.88 -14.64
C GLY A 197 -3.18 17.90 -15.25
N LYS A 198 -2.17 18.40 -15.96
CA LYS A 198 -1.06 17.59 -16.51
C LYS A 198 -0.19 17.01 -15.40
N ARG A 199 0.04 17.77 -14.32
CA ARG A 199 0.77 17.27 -13.15
C ARG A 199 0.02 16.10 -12.50
N LEU A 200 -1.30 16.24 -12.29
CA LEU A 200 -2.12 15.15 -11.79
C LEU A 200 -2.06 13.92 -12.69
N GLU A 201 -2.17 14.09 -14.00
CA GLU A 201 -2.07 12.99 -14.95
C GLU A 201 -0.70 12.30 -14.87
N SER A 202 0.39 13.05 -14.73
CA SER A 202 1.74 12.51 -14.53
C SER A 202 1.84 11.68 -13.25
N LEU A 203 1.28 12.18 -12.14
CA LEU A 203 1.24 11.46 -10.86
C LEU A 203 0.41 10.17 -10.95
N VAL A 204 -0.76 10.21 -11.59
CA VAL A 204 -1.61 9.02 -11.82
C VAL A 204 -0.87 7.98 -12.66
N ARG A 205 -0.16 8.40 -13.71
CA ARG A 205 0.70 7.50 -14.50
C ARG A 205 1.83 6.91 -13.65
N GLY A 206 2.40 7.70 -12.74
CA GLY A 206 3.37 7.24 -11.75
C GLY A 206 2.85 6.10 -10.88
N ILE A 207 1.60 6.20 -10.39
CA ILE A 207 0.96 5.11 -9.61
C ILE A 207 0.87 3.82 -10.43
N PHE A 208 0.41 3.89 -11.68
CA PHE A 208 0.36 2.70 -12.55
C PHE A 208 1.74 2.11 -12.83
N SER A 209 2.75 2.96 -13.05
CA SER A 209 4.11 2.49 -13.35
C SER A 209 4.82 1.89 -12.13
N GLY A 210 4.60 2.42 -10.94
CA GLY A 210 5.08 1.84 -9.69
C GLY A 210 4.66 0.38 -9.54
N ASN A 211 3.39 0.10 -9.84
CA ASN A 211 2.80 -1.23 -9.85
C ASN A 211 3.40 -2.21 -10.89
N ILE A 212 4.02 -1.72 -11.97
CA ILE A 212 4.66 -2.57 -13.00
C ILE A 212 6.04 -3.07 -12.53
N PHE A 213 6.82 -2.20 -11.91
CA PHE A 213 8.22 -2.50 -11.57
C PHE A 213 8.37 -3.55 -10.46
N ASP A 214 7.31 -3.72 -9.67
CA ASP A 214 7.18 -4.67 -8.57
C ASP A 214 7.00 -6.14 -9.02
N LEU A 215 6.76 -6.40 -10.32
CA LEU A 215 6.42 -7.74 -10.84
C LEU A 215 7.59 -8.74 -10.93
N GLY A 216 8.73 -8.51 -10.28
CA GLY A 216 9.86 -9.43 -10.33
C GLY A 216 10.34 -9.76 -11.75
N SER A 217 9.99 -8.93 -12.74
CA SER A 217 10.47 -9.13 -14.11
C SER A 217 11.94 -8.76 -14.12
N ALA A 218 12.79 -9.78 -14.09
CA ALA A 218 14.23 -9.62 -14.28
C ALA A 218 14.54 -8.79 -15.54
N HIS A 219 13.61 -8.74 -16.51
CA HIS A 219 13.71 -7.97 -17.75
C HIS A 219 13.45 -6.46 -17.60
N LEU A 220 12.60 -6.00 -16.66
CA LEU A 220 12.44 -4.55 -16.39
C LEU A 220 13.41 -4.05 -15.32
N ALA A 221 13.92 -4.95 -14.46
CA ALA A 221 14.96 -4.63 -13.48
C ALA A 221 16.30 -4.24 -14.13
N GLU A 222 16.65 -4.79 -15.29
CA GLU A 222 17.82 -4.34 -16.08
C GLU A 222 17.64 -2.94 -16.69
N VAL A 223 16.39 -2.53 -16.93
CA VAL A 223 16.05 -1.20 -17.44
C VAL A 223 16.08 -0.14 -16.33
N PHE A 224 16.03 -0.55 -15.05
CA PHE A 224 16.27 0.30 -13.87
C PHE A 224 17.75 0.66 -13.72
N SER A 225 18.32 1.25 -14.78
CA SER A 225 19.66 1.85 -14.74
C SER A 225 19.64 3.16 -13.94
N ARG A 226 20.84 3.59 -13.52
CA ARG A 226 21.15 4.51 -12.41
C ARG A 226 20.47 5.88 -12.37
N ASP A 227 19.72 6.26 -13.39
CA ASP A 227 19.08 7.57 -13.50
C ASP A 227 17.56 7.35 -13.63
N GLY A 228 16.75 8.01 -12.78
CA GLY A 228 15.29 7.83 -12.69
C GLY A 228 14.47 8.09 -13.98
N MET A 229 15.15 8.32 -15.10
CA MET A 229 14.64 8.29 -16.47
C MET A 229 13.97 6.97 -16.84
N SER A 230 14.41 5.84 -16.27
CA SER A 230 13.80 4.52 -16.52
C SER A 230 12.37 4.41 -15.99
N PHE A 231 12.11 4.92 -14.79
CA PHE A 231 10.77 4.96 -14.21
C PHE A 231 9.82 5.82 -15.05
N LEU A 232 10.27 7.00 -15.47
CA LEU A 232 9.47 7.90 -16.30
C LEU A 232 9.25 7.38 -17.72
N ALA A 233 10.23 6.68 -18.31
CA ALA A 233 10.04 6.02 -19.59
C ALA A 233 8.90 4.98 -19.51
N THR A 234 8.79 4.26 -18.39
CA THR A 234 7.67 3.35 -18.15
C THR A 234 6.33 4.10 -17.99
N CYS A 235 6.32 5.27 -17.34
CA CYS A 235 5.11 6.13 -17.29
C CYS A 235 4.60 6.51 -18.68
N GLN A 236 5.51 6.61 -19.66
CA GLN A 236 5.18 6.93 -21.05
C GLN A 236 4.77 5.69 -21.87
N ASN A 237 5.19 4.49 -21.46
CA ASN A 237 4.92 3.22 -22.14
C ASN A 237 3.71 2.46 -21.59
N LEU A 238 2.90 3.10 -20.73
CA LEU A 238 1.60 2.55 -20.33
C LEU A 238 0.69 2.34 -21.54
N VAL A 239 -0.29 1.44 -21.40
CA VAL A 239 -1.30 1.26 -22.44
C VAL A 239 -1.97 2.61 -22.79
N PRO A 240 -2.20 2.90 -24.08
CA PRO A 240 -2.81 4.15 -24.48
C PRO A 240 -4.26 4.21 -24.01
N ARG A 241 -4.71 5.42 -23.66
CA ARG A 241 -6.11 5.72 -23.33
C ARG A 241 -7.02 5.57 -24.56
N PRO A 242 -8.32 5.25 -24.42
CA PRO A 242 -9.01 5.04 -23.15
C PRO A 242 -8.59 3.72 -22.49
N TRP A 243 -8.41 3.77 -21.17
CA TRP A 243 -8.24 2.56 -20.37
C TRP A 243 -9.57 1.83 -20.17
N VAL A 244 -9.54 0.59 -19.68
CA VAL A 244 -10.78 -0.20 -19.53
C VAL A 244 -11.82 0.48 -18.64
N ILE A 245 -11.37 1.16 -17.58
CA ILE A 245 -12.20 2.11 -16.82
C ILE A 245 -11.38 3.38 -16.68
N ASP A 246 -11.86 4.47 -17.28
CA ASP A 246 -11.08 5.69 -17.47
C ASP A 246 -11.87 6.93 -17.05
N ASP A 247 -11.97 7.16 -15.74
CA ASP A 247 -12.56 8.37 -15.16
C ASP A 247 -11.52 9.48 -14.92
N LEU A 248 -10.32 9.41 -15.53
CA LEU A 248 -9.23 10.35 -15.26
C LEU A 248 -9.61 11.79 -15.59
N ASP A 249 -10.30 12.03 -16.70
CA ASP A 249 -10.70 13.40 -17.08
C ASP A 249 -11.74 13.96 -16.11
N THR A 250 -12.68 13.13 -15.64
CA THR A 250 -13.63 13.50 -14.58
C THR A 250 -12.90 13.84 -13.29
N PHE A 251 -11.95 12.98 -12.89
CA PHE A 251 -11.15 13.19 -11.69
C PHE A 251 -10.29 14.46 -11.79
N LYS A 252 -9.67 14.74 -12.95
CA LYS A 252 -8.92 15.99 -13.23
C LYS A 252 -9.82 17.22 -13.08
N MET A 253 -11.04 17.19 -13.62
CA MET A 253 -11.97 18.31 -13.48
C MET A 253 -12.32 18.56 -12.01
N LYS A 254 -12.51 17.50 -11.22
CA LYS A 254 -12.82 17.63 -9.78
C LYS A 254 -11.60 18.06 -8.99
N TRP A 255 -10.43 17.52 -9.28
CA TRP A 255 -9.16 17.91 -8.66
C TRP A 255 -8.90 19.42 -8.72
N ILE A 256 -9.19 20.05 -9.87
CA ILE A 256 -9.01 21.51 -10.06
C ILE A 256 -10.05 22.33 -9.28
N LYS A 257 -11.27 21.82 -9.13
CA LYS A 257 -12.42 22.57 -8.58
C LYS A 257 -12.71 22.29 -7.10
N LYS A 258 -12.37 21.09 -6.63
CA LYS A 258 -12.66 20.56 -5.30
C LYS A 258 -11.36 20.48 -4.50
N SER A 259 -11.44 20.84 -3.23
CA SER A 259 -10.36 20.66 -2.26
C SER A 259 -10.82 19.63 -1.24
N TRP A 260 -10.41 18.39 -1.43
CA TRP A 260 -10.55 17.36 -0.40
C TRP A 260 -9.71 17.74 0.81
N LYS A 261 -10.29 17.69 1.99
CA LYS A 261 -9.64 18.07 3.25
C LYS A 261 -8.99 16.88 3.91
N LYS A 262 -9.50 15.67 3.71
CA LYS A 262 -9.01 14.48 4.37
C LYS A 262 -9.13 13.26 3.48
N VAL A 263 -7.98 12.80 3.00
CA VAL A 263 -7.86 11.70 2.06
C VAL A 263 -7.30 10.48 2.77
N ILE A 264 -7.93 9.32 2.57
CA ILE A 264 -7.38 8.03 2.99
C ILE A 264 -6.96 7.24 1.75
N ILE A 265 -5.74 6.70 1.76
CA ILE A 265 -5.17 5.89 0.69
C ILE A 265 -4.81 4.52 1.27
N PHE A 266 -5.48 3.48 0.81
CA PHE A 266 -5.09 2.10 1.08
C PHE A 266 -4.01 1.71 0.08
N VAL A 267 -2.80 1.52 0.59
CA VAL A 267 -1.60 1.29 -0.23
C VAL A 267 -1.37 -0.20 -0.47
N ASP A 268 -0.70 -0.52 -1.58
CA ASP A 268 -0.40 -1.87 -2.04
C ASP A 268 1.08 -2.24 -1.79
N ASN A 269 1.93 -2.17 -2.82
CA ASN A 269 3.25 -2.80 -2.80
C ASN A 269 4.35 -1.91 -2.22
N SER A 270 5.44 -2.54 -1.82
CA SER A 270 6.70 -1.87 -1.48
C SER A 270 7.42 -1.32 -2.72
N GLY A 271 8.59 -0.71 -2.53
CA GLY A 271 9.45 -0.29 -3.62
C GLY A 271 8.90 0.87 -4.42
N ALA A 272 8.98 0.77 -5.75
CA ALA A 272 8.61 1.85 -6.65
C ALA A 272 7.12 2.23 -6.56
N ASP A 273 6.26 1.30 -6.16
CA ASP A 273 4.82 1.53 -6.03
C ASP A 273 4.51 2.59 -4.96
N ILE A 274 4.81 2.26 -3.70
CA ILE A 274 4.65 3.20 -2.59
C ILE A 274 5.56 4.42 -2.75
N ILE A 275 6.87 4.25 -3.00
CA ILE A 275 7.84 5.36 -2.94
C ILE A 275 7.77 6.28 -4.15
N LEU A 276 7.59 5.78 -5.38
CA LEU A 276 7.64 6.60 -6.60
C LEU A 276 6.26 6.87 -7.21
N GLY A 277 5.24 6.09 -6.86
CA GLY A 277 3.85 6.29 -7.27
C GLY A 277 3.04 7.03 -6.22
N ILE A 278 2.75 6.36 -5.10
CA ILE A 278 1.84 6.87 -4.07
C ILE A 278 2.41 8.07 -3.32
N LEU A 279 3.67 8.04 -2.87
CA LEU A 279 4.21 9.13 -2.05
C LEU A 279 4.29 10.48 -2.80
N PRO A 280 4.69 10.55 -4.09
CA PRO A 280 4.60 11.80 -4.84
C PRO A 280 3.16 12.30 -4.99
N PHE A 281 2.20 11.39 -5.18
CA PHE A 281 0.78 11.74 -5.24
C PHE A 281 0.25 12.25 -3.89
N ALA A 282 0.56 11.56 -2.79
CA ALA A 282 0.24 11.98 -1.42
C ALA A 282 0.89 13.33 -1.07
N ARG A 283 2.15 13.54 -1.49
CA ARG A 283 2.85 14.83 -1.36
C ARG A 283 2.09 15.95 -2.08
N GLU A 284 1.54 15.69 -3.27
CA GLU A 284 0.75 16.69 -3.97
C GLU A 284 -0.55 17.04 -3.22
N LEU A 285 -1.23 16.05 -2.64
CA LEU A 285 -2.39 16.28 -1.79
C LEU A 285 -2.05 17.15 -0.56
N LEU A 286 -0.91 16.89 0.09
CA LEU A 286 -0.40 17.71 1.20
C LEU A 286 -0.08 19.14 0.74
N ARG A 287 0.59 19.30 -0.40
CA ARG A 287 0.90 20.61 -1.00
C ARG A 287 -0.36 21.42 -1.28
N ARG A 288 -1.47 20.76 -1.58
CA ARG A 288 -2.79 21.36 -1.80
C ARG A 288 -3.59 21.58 -0.49
N GLY A 289 -3.00 21.27 0.66
CA GLY A 289 -3.58 21.51 1.99
C GLY A 289 -4.49 20.40 2.52
N SER A 290 -4.40 19.19 1.97
CA SER A 290 -5.15 18.03 2.47
C SER A 290 -4.44 17.40 3.67
N GLN A 291 -5.19 16.81 4.59
CA GLN A 291 -4.69 15.74 5.45
C GLN A 291 -4.69 14.42 4.68
N VAL A 292 -3.61 13.65 4.76
CA VAL A 292 -3.47 12.38 4.05
C VAL A 292 -3.18 11.27 5.04
N ILE A 293 -3.96 10.20 4.98
CA ILE A 293 -3.79 8.98 5.77
C ILE A 293 -3.38 7.86 4.82
N LEU A 294 -2.20 7.28 5.03
CA LEU A 294 -1.75 6.09 4.32
C LEU A 294 -2.06 4.86 5.19
N ALA A 295 -2.97 4.01 4.73
CA ALA A 295 -3.43 2.81 5.41
C ALA A 295 -2.70 1.58 4.85
N ALA A 296 -1.82 0.99 5.64
CA ALA A 296 -0.97 -0.14 5.24
C ALA A 296 -1.32 -1.41 6.04
N ASN A 297 -0.85 -2.57 5.57
CA ASN A 297 -1.11 -3.85 6.25
C ASN A 297 -0.48 -3.91 7.64
N ASP A 298 -1.11 -4.64 8.56
CA ASP A 298 -0.53 -5.00 9.86
C ASP A 298 0.59 -6.03 9.67
N LEU A 299 0.29 -7.08 8.91
CA LEU A 299 1.20 -8.19 8.69
C LEU A 299 1.63 -8.29 7.22
N PRO A 300 2.84 -8.82 6.97
CA PRO A 300 3.30 -9.11 5.61
C PRO A 300 2.33 -10.05 4.88
N SER A 301 2.11 -9.71 3.60
CA SER A 301 1.39 -10.53 2.63
C SER A 301 1.98 -10.20 1.26
N ILE A 302 2.59 -11.20 0.61
CA ILE A 302 3.37 -10.98 -0.61
C ILE A 302 4.39 -9.84 -0.37
N ASN A 303 4.47 -8.87 -1.26
CA ASN A 303 5.37 -7.72 -1.26
C ASN A 303 4.67 -6.41 -0.85
N ASP A 304 3.44 -6.50 -0.36
CA ASP A 304 2.71 -5.39 0.22
C ASP A 304 3.53 -4.69 1.30
N VAL A 305 3.47 -3.35 1.31
CA VAL A 305 4.10 -2.56 2.37
C VAL A 305 3.30 -2.69 3.67
N THR A 306 3.99 -2.97 4.77
CA THR A 306 3.37 -2.99 6.10
C THR A 306 3.40 -1.61 6.76
N TYR A 307 2.57 -1.42 7.79
CA TYR A 307 2.55 -0.22 8.61
C TYR A 307 3.93 0.13 9.16
N THR A 308 4.62 -0.85 9.74
CA THR A 308 5.95 -0.64 10.33
C THR A 308 6.97 -0.24 9.27
N GLU A 309 6.97 -0.91 8.11
CA GLU A 309 7.89 -0.59 7.01
C GLU A 309 7.59 0.79 6.42
N LEU A 310 6.32 1.17 6.29
CA LEU A 310 5.94 2.48 5.78
C LEU A 310 6.38 3.61 6.72
N VAL A 311 6.30 3.41 8.04
CA VAL A 311 6.85 4.35 9.02
C VAL A 311 8.35 4.55 8.83
N GLU A 312 9.10 3.46 8.60
CA GLU A 312 10.54 3.51 8.35
C GLU A 312 10.87 4.21 7.03
N ILE A 313 10.18 3.86 5.94
CA ILE A 313 10.34 4.50 4.62
C ILE A 313 10.12 6.01 4.71
N ILE A 314 9.02 6.43 5.33
CA ILE A 314 8.71 7.84 5.50
C ILE A 314 9.77 8.54 6.37
N SER A 315 10.27 7.89 7.42
CA SER A 315 11.36 8.45 8.24
C SER A 315 12.66 8.64 7.45
N MET A 316 12.96 7.77 6.47
CA MET A 316 14.16 7.89 5.63
C MET A 316 14.04 9.00 4.57
N LEU A 317 12.82 9.31 4.12
CA LEU A 317 12.57 10.30 3.07
C LEU A 317 12.38 11.73 3.58
N LYS A 318 12.05 11.90 4.87
CA LYS A 318 11.89 13.23 5.47
C LYS A 318 13.25 13.92 5.64
N ASP A 319 13.27 15.22 5.39
CA ASP A 319 14.40 16.09 5.76
C ASP A 319 14.38 16.45 7.26
N GLU A 320 15.36 17.22 7.71
CA GLU A 320 15.52 17.62 9.12
C GLU A 320 14.35 18.47 9.63
N GLU A 321 13.67 19.19 8.73
CA GLU A 321 12.47 19.97 9.01
C GLU A 321 11.19 19.11 9.03
N GLY A 322 11.29 17.81 8.75
CA GLY A 322 10.14 16.90 8.68
C GLY A 322 9.30 17.10 7.41
N CYS A 323 9.89 17.61 6.34
CA CYS A 323 9.25 17.79 5.05
C CYS A 323 9.63 16.67 4.07
N LEU A 324 8.76 16.42 3.09
CA LEU A 324 9.07 15.61 1.91
C LEU A 324 9.34 16.56 0.76
N MET A 325 10.61 16.77 0.43
CA MET A 325 11.02 17.65 -0.67
C MET A 325 10.39 19.05 -0.54
N GLY A 326 10.52 19.67 0.63
CA GLY A 326 9.97 21.00 0.92
C GLY A 326 8.45 21.08 1.16
N VAL A 327 7.74 19.95 1.22
CA VAL A 327 6.32 19.90 1.62
C VAL A 327 6.20 19.36 3.03
N ASP A 328 5.63 20.16 3.93
CA ASP A 328 5.41 19.80 5.33
C ASP A 328 4.55 18.54 5.47
N THR A 329 4.96 17.63 6.35
CA THR A 329 4.28 16.34 6.57
C THR A 329 3.50 16.27 7.88
N SER A 330 3.26 17.40 8.56
CA SER A 330 2.46 17.40 9.80
C SER A 330 1.04 16.85 9.60
N ASN A 331 0.53 16.96 8.38
CA ASN A 331 -0.77 16.45 7.93
C ASN A 331 -0.69 15.06 7.25
N LEU A 332 0.46 14.39 7.28
CA LEU A 332 0.64 13.02 6.80
C LEU A 332 0.58 12.04 7.98
N LEU A 333 -0.42 11.17 7.97
CA LEU A 333 -0.61 10.12 8.96
C LEU A 333 -0.40 8.74 8.31
N ILE A 334 0.17 7.82 9.07
CA ILE A 334 0.31 6.42 8.67
C ILE A 334 -0.54 5.62 9.65
N ALA A 335 -1.42 4.77 9.13
CA ALA A 335 -2.38 4.01 9.91
C ALA A 335 -2.21 2.52 9.67
N ASN A 336 -2.25 1.75 10.74
CA ASN A 336 -2.32 0.30 10.63
C ASN A 336 -3.75 -0.10 10.25
N SER A 337 -3.94 -0.70 9.09
CA SER A 337 -5.28 -1.13 8.64
C SER A 337 -5.83 -2.33 9.41
N GLY A 338 -4.98 -3.09 10.11
CA GLY A 338 -5.33 -4.39 10.70
C GLY A 338 -5.36 -5.53 9.68
N ASN A 339 -5.12 -5.25 8.39
CA ASN A 339 -5.20 -6.23 7.32
C ASN A 339 -3.91 -7.05 7.20
N ASP A 340 -4.03 -8.30 6.81
CA ASP A 340 -2.92 -9.26 6.70
C ASP A 340 -2.94 -10.05 5.38
N LEU A 341 -3.59 -9.50 4.36
CA LEU A 341 -3.85 -10.12 3.05
C LEU A 341 -3.51 -9.13 1.90
N PRO A 342 -3.36 -9.59 0.64
CA PRO A 342 -3.10 -8.71 -0.51
C PRO A 342 -4.36 -8.05 -1.07
N ILE A 343 -5.46 -8.22 -0.37
CA ILE A 343 -6.83 -7.80 -0.65
C ILE A 343 -7.41 -7.31 0.67
N ILE A 344 -8.55 -6.62 0.67
CA ILE A 344 -9.11 -6.08 1.91
C ILE A 344 -10.63 -6.15 1.96
N ASP A 345 -11.14 -6.66 3.08
CA ASP A 345 -12.55 -6.60 3.48
C ASP A 345 -12.76 -5.37 4.37
N LEU A 346 -13.42 -4.35 3.82
CA LEU A 346 -13.64 -3.08 4.51
C LEU A 346 -14.70 -3.17 5.63
N THR A 347 -15.36 -4.31 5.82
CA THR A 347 -16.14 -4.55 7.05
C THR A 347 -15.27 -4.88 8.27
N ARG A 348 -13.96 -5.09 8.05
CA ARG A 348 -13.01 -5.53 9.07
C ARG A 348 -11.69 -4.77 8.99
N VAL A 349 -11.70 -3.51 9.44
CA VAL A 349 -10.50 -2.69 9.63
C VAL A 349 -10.18 -2.50 11.10
N SER A 350 -8.96 -2.08 11.40
CA SER A 350 -8.56 -1.71 12.76
C SER A 350 -9.39 -0.53 13.29
N GLN A 351 -9.55 -0.45 14.61
CA GLN A 351 -10.24 0.67 15.24
C GLN A 351 -9.48 1.99 15.06
N GLU A 352 -8.15 1.92 15.02
CA GLU A 352 -7.30 3.07 14.70
C GLU A 352 -7.65 3.63 13.33
N LEU A 353 -7.70 2.77 12.30
CA LEU A 353 -8.03 3.21 10.95
C LEU A 353 -9.45 3.75 10.86
N ALA A 354 -10.42 3.07 11.48
CA ALA A 354 -11.80 3.53 11.51
C ALA A 354 -11.93 4.91 12.18
N TYR A 355 -11.25 5.13 13.30
CA TYR A 355 -11.22 6.43 13.97
C TYR A 355 -10.63 7.52 13.06
N LEU A 356 -9.49 7.23 12.43
CA LEU A 356 -8.83 8.17 11.53
C LEU A 356 -9.66 8.45 10.27
N ALA A 357 -10.45 7.50 9.77
CA ALA A 357 -11.21 7.63 8.53
C ALA A 357 -12.58 8.32 8.68
N ASN A 358 -13.09 8.54 9.89
CA ASN A 358 -14.49 8.88 10.14
C ASN A 358 -15.00 10.14 9.40
N ASP A 359 -14.13 11.12 9.18
CA ASP A 359 -14.41 12.41 8.53
C ASP A 359 -13.64 12.58 7.20
N ALA A 360 -13.14 11.48 6.62
CA ALA A 360 -12.48 11.55 5.32
C ALA A 360 -13.50 11.88 4.21
N ASP A 361 -13.09 12.71 3.26
CA ASP A 361 -13.91 13.15 2.12
C ASP A 361 -13.44 12.58 0.77
N LEU A 362 -12.36 11.79 0.76
CA LEU A 362 -11.92 10.96 -0.37
C LEU A 362 -11.28 9.65 0.11
N VAL A 363 -11.77 8.52 -0.40
CA VAL A 363 -11.17 7.19 -0.22
C VAL A 363 -10.48 6.74 -1.50
N ILE A 364 -9.21 6.37 -1.41
CA ILE A 364 -8.45 5.82 -2.53
C ILE A 364 -8.05 4.38 -2.20
N LEU A 365 -8.44 3.44 -3.07
CA LEU A 365 -8.03 2.05 -3.02
C LEU A 365 -7.07 1.80 -4.17
N GLU A 366 -5.82 1.55 -3.83
CA GLU A 366 -4.75 1.30 -4.78
C GLU A 366 -4.46 -0.21 -4.88
N GLY A 367 -4.07 -0.65 -6.07
CA GLY A 367 -3.68 -2.05 -6.33
C GLY A 367 -4.83 -2.94 -6.80
N MET A 368 -4.48 -3.97 -7.57
CA MET A 368 -5.45 -4.92 -8.14
C MET A 368 -6.20 -5.67 -7.04
N GLY A 369 -5.52 -6.10 -5.99
CA GLY A 369 -6.16 -6.85 -4.92
C GLY A 369 -7.20 -6.02 -4.16
N ARG A 370 -6.80 -4.85 -3.64
CA ARG A 370 -7.65 -3.99 -2.80
C ARG A 370 -8.70 -3.19 -3.57
N GLY A 371 -8.43 -2.84 -4.83
CA GLY A 371 -9.27 -1.95 -5.63
C GLY A 371 -10.02 -2.61 -6.79
N LEU A 372 -9.61 -3.81 -7.25
CA LEU A 372 -10.27 -4.54 -8.35
C LEU A 372 -10.85 -5.88 -7.90
N GLU A 373 -10.03 -6.81 -7.42
CA GLU A 373 -10.48 -8.13 -6.96
C GLU A 373 -11.41 -8.00 -5.75
N THR A 374 -11.14 -6.99 -4.92
CA THR A 374 -12.05 -6.49 -3.91
C THR A 374 -12.41 -5.03 -4.17
N ASN A 375 -13.60 -4.61 -3.70
CA ASN A 375 -14.04 -3.22 -3.56
C ASN A 375 -14.28 -2.37 -4.83
N LEU A 376 -14.16 -2.92 -6.05
CA LEU A 376 -14.35 -2.13 -7.28
C LEU A 376 -15.69 -1.38 -7.31
N TYR A 377 -16.74 -2.03 -6.80
CA TYR A 377 -18.10 -1.51 -6.74
C TYR A 377 -18.54 -1.08 -5.33
N ALA A 378 -17.61 -1.02 -4.37
CA ALA A 378 -17.92 -0.55 -3.03
C ALA A 378 -18.40 0.90 -3.05
N GLN A 379 -19.52 1.15 -2.36
CA GLN A 379 -20.15 2.46 -2.22
C GLN A 379 -19.73 3.11 -0.90
N PHE A 380 -19.33 4.37 -0.99
CA PHE A 380 -18.85 5.15 0.14
C PHE A 380 -19.75 6.36 0.39
N LYS A 381 -19.73 6.88 1.62
CA LYS A 381 -20.41 8.11 2.03
C LYS A 381 -19.70 9.39 1.56
N CYS A 382 -18.52 9.23 0.97
CA CYS A 382 -17.68 10.28 0.41
C CYS A 382 -17.21 9.87 -0.99
N ASP A 383 -16.46 10.76 -1.66
CA ASP A 383 -15.87 10.42 -2.94
C ASP A 383 -14.94 9.20 -2.80
N SER A 384 -14.81 8.45 -3.89
CA SER A 384 -13.85 7.34 -3.93
C SER A 384 -13.15 7.20 -5.27
N LEU A 385 -11.91 6.74 -5.22
CA LEU A 385 -11.07 6.40 -6.37
C LEU A 385 -10.59 4.96 -6.21
N LYS A 386 -10.78 4.12 -7.23
CA LYS A 386 -10.13 2.82 -7.32
C LYS A 386 -9.13 2.91 -8.46
N ILE A 387 -7.85 2.71 -8.15
CA ILE A 387 -6.75 2.90 -9.10
C ILE A 387 -5.84 1.68 -9.10
N ALA A 388 -5.77 0.99 -10.23
CA ALA A 388 -5.05 -0.28 -10.30
C ALA A 388 -4.68 -0.67 -11.73
N MET A 389 -3.70 -1.56 -11.86
CA MET A 389 -3.36 -2.23 -13.11
C MET A 389 -3.89 -3.67 -13.11
N VAL A 390 -4.39 -4.13 -14.26
CA VAL A 390 -4.90 -5.49 -14.43
C VAL A 390 -3.72 -6.46 -14.63
N LYS A 391 -3.37 -7.24 -13.61
CA LYS A 391 -2.23 -8.19 -13.63
C LYS A 391 -2.63 -9.67 -13.74
N HIS A 392 -3.93 -9.99 -13.61
CA HIS A 392 -4.45 -11.35 -13.75
C HIS A 392 -5.34 -11.51 -15.00
N PRO A 393 -5.15 -12.58 -15.80
CA PRO A 393 -6.02 -12.89 -16.94
C PRO A 393 -7.50 -12.99 -16.58
N GLU A 394 -7.82 -13.55 -15.42
CA GLU A 394 -9.18 -13.73 -14.91
C GLU A 394 -9.86 -12.38 -14.61
N VAL A 395 -9.09 -11.40 -14.12
CA VAL A 395 -9.57 -10.03 -13.94
C VAL A 395 -9.74 -9.33 -15.28
N ALA A 396 -8.82 -9.56 -16.23
CA ALA A 396 -8.94 -9.01 -17.58
C ALA A 396 -10.19 -9.55 -18.30
N GLU A 397 -10.45 -10.84 -18.19
CA GLU A 397 -11.66 -11.47 -18.73
C GLU A 397 -12.93 -10.88 -18.10
N PHE A 398 -12.96 -10.75 -16.77
CA PHE A 398 -14.09 -10.16 -16.05
C PHE A 398 -14.39 -8.71 -16.49
N LEU A 399 -13.34 -7.90 -16.71
CA LEU A 399 -13.49 -6.51 -17.13
C LEU A 399 -13.68 -6.34 -18.65
N GLY A 400 -13.52 -7.40 -19.44
CA GLY A 400 -13.41 -7.29 -20.90
C GLY A 400 -12.19 -6.48 -21.34
N SER A 401 -11.10 -6.52 -20.56
CA SER A 401 -9.86 -5.78 -20.76
C SER A 401 -8.74 -6.63 -21.33
N ARG A 402 -7.57 -5.99 -21.53
CA ARG A 402 -6.30 -6.70 -21.76
C ARG A 402 -5.54 -6.84 -20.45
N LEU A 403 -4.54 -7.73 -20.44
CA LEU A 403 -3.52 -7.73 -19.39
C LEU A 403 -2.73 -6.41 -19.43
N TYR A 404 -2.37 -5.90 -18.27
CA TYR A 404 -1.73 -4.60 -18.04
C TYR A 404 -2.58 -3.38 -18.45
N ASP A 405 -3.88 -3.56 -18.70
CA ASP A 405 -4.79 -2.43 -18.82
C ASP A 405 -4.91 -1.69 -17.47
N CYS A 406 -5.29 -0.42 -17.52
CA CYS A 406 -5.38 0.43 -16.34
C CYS A 406 -6.84 0.62 -15.91
N VAL A 407 -7.07 0.79 -14.63
CA VAL A 407 -8.36 1.15 -14.06
C VAL A 407 -8.17 2.40 -13.23
N ILE A 408 -8.92 3.45 -13.56
CA ILE A 408 -9.15 4.59 -12.70
C ILE A 408 -10.65 4.83 -12.63
N LYS A 409 -11.27 4.33 -11.57
CA LYS A 409 -12.70 4.45 -11.32
C LYS A 409 -12.95 5.51 -10.27
N TYR A 410 -13.58 6.61 -10.64
CA TYR A 410 -13.92 7.70 -9.73
C TYR A 410 -15.43 7.74 -9.50
N ASN A 411 -15.83 7.81 -8.23
CA ASN A 411 -17.22 7.99 -7.82
C ASN A 411 -17.33 9.22 -6.94
N GLU A 412 -18.08 10.21 -7.40
CA GLU A 412 -18.47 11.38 -6.61
C GLU A 412 -19.77 11.09 -5.86
N VAL A 413 -19.87 11.62 -4.63
CA VAL A 413 -21.08 11.57 -3.80
C VAL A 413 -21.80 12.92 -3.78
#